data_AF-A0A4R0RZE4-F1
#
_entry.id   AF-A0A4R0RZE4-F1
#
_cell.length_a   1.000
_cell.length_b   1.000
_cell.length_c   1.000
_cell.angle_alpha   90.00
_cell.angle_beta   90.00
_cell.angle_gamma   90.00
#
_symmetry.space_group_name_H-M   'P 1'
#
loop_
_entity.id
_entity.type
_entity.pdbx_description
1 polymer ?
#
loop_
_entity_poly.entity_id
_entity_poly.type
_entity_poly.pdbx_seq_one_letter_code
_entity_poly.pdbx_strand_id
1 'polypeptide(L)'
;MGRYKHHANVSPRQYPAAYQQGLQQAADSLQAYHYLRAAATQAYDEVPYSEGSSRTNFSFDKYTDHPLEPLVYLKIHLPSTPDELEFYVNGFRGVWENREGGILCCVADERPFWNLISNYHHAPDNTTGIASWDAILDQLKAGAGPEVVPCMFFARESGCLDPRCLFRHDKQACVQDLQYFLNQQRAATEEHARRVAFHRSHPAVHPLRVILPYIGGDAGIRRDLTRMQQYCNNLECLAGQWTPSQLDPCPYCNISRYCTRDCQLADWSRHREMCHLLQSMANQIKYYDIIGHPSVSGP
;
A
#
# COMPACT_ATOMS: atom_id res chain seq x y z
N MET A 1 -16.99 8.28 1.93
CA MET A 1 -15.89 9.27 2.11
C MET A 1 -14.84 8.99 1.03
N GLY A 2 -13.90 9.90 0.79
CA GLY A 2 -13.02 9.81 -0.40
C GLY A 2 -11.56 9.60 -0.01
N ARG A 3 -10.83 8.78 -0.78
CA ARG A 3 -9.37 8.64 -0.67
C ARG A 3 -8.68 10.00 -0.78
N TYR A 4 -7.54 10.13 -0.08
CA TYR A 4 -6.68 11.32 -0.12
C TYR A 4 -7.40 12.60 0.34
N LYS A 5 -8.33 12.43 1.28
CA LYS A 5 -9.06 13.54 1.91
C LYS A 5 -8.84 13.51 3.41
N HIS A 6 -8.47 14.67 3.95
CA HIS A 6 -8.50 14.94 5.37
C HIS A 6 -9.84 15.59 5.71
N HIS A 7 -10.65 14.88 6.48
CA HIS A 7 -12.00 15.29 6.82
C HIS A 7 -12.04 16.19 8.07
N ALA A 8 -11.39 17.37 7.99
CA ALA A 8 -11.27 18.33 9.08
C ALA A 8 -12.62 18.81 9.69
N ASN A 9 -13.71 18.66 8.94
CA ASN A 9 -15.04 19.13 9.33
C ASN A 9 -15.87 18.06 10.08
N VAL A 10 -15.31 16.86 10.29
CA VAL A 10 -16.01 15.79 11.03
C VAL A 10 -16.15 16.22 12.50
N SER A 11 -17.39 16.26 12.97
CA SER A 11 -17.73 16.71 14.32
C SER A 11 -18.72 15.74 14.98
N PRO A 12 -18.73 15.66 16.32
CA PRO A 12 -19.65 14.76 17.03
C PRO A 12 -21.13 15.10 16.80
N ARG A 13 -21.45 16.36 16.44
CA ARG A 13 -22.83 16.81 16.19
C ARG A 13 -23.31 16.47 14.78
N GLN A 14 -22.47 16.68 13.76
CA GLN A 14 -22.89 16.49 12.37
C GLN A 14 -22.68 15.04 11.90
N TYR A 15 -21.61 14.39 12.36
CA TYR A 15 -21.19 13.07 11.87
C TYR A 15 -20.69 12.19 13.03
N PRO A 16 -21.55 11.81 13.99
CA PRO A 16 -21.13 11.13 15.22
C PRO A 16 -20.36 9.82 14.97
N ALA A 17 -20.82 8.98 14.04
CA ALA A 17 -20.15 7.72 13.71
C ALA A 17 -18.76 7.93 13.10
N ALA A 18 -18.64 8.84 12.14
CA ALA A 18 -17.35 9.15 11.52
C ALA A 18 -16.39 9.83 12.50
N TYR A 19 -16.91 10.62 13.44
CA TYR A 19 -16.11 11.24 14.49
C TYR A 19 -15.55 10.19 15.45
N GLN A 20 -16.36 9.21 15.89
CA GLN A 20 -15.86 8.09 16.70
C GLN A 20 -14.80 7.28 15.96
N GLN A 21 -15.01 7.01 14.67
CA GLN A 21 -13.99 6.37 13.84
C GLN A 21 -12.71 7.21 13.73
N GLY A 22 -12.82 8.53 13.60
CA GLY A 22 -11.69 9.45 13.62
C GLY A 22 -10.91 9.42 14.93
N LEU A 23 -11.60 9.30 16.08
CA LEU A 23 -10.93 9.14 17.38
C LEU A 23 -10.14 7.82 17.44
N GLN A 24 -10.69 6.73 16.91
CA GLN A 24 -9.97 5.46 16.83
C GLN A 24 -8.74 5.58 15.91
N GLN A 25 -8.91 6.18 14.72
CA GLN A 25 -7.79 6.43 13.80
C GLN A 25 -6.66 7.24 14.47
N ALA A 26 -7.03 8.25 15.26
CA ALA A 26 -6.06 9.06 16.00
C ALA A 26 -5.28 8.22 17.02
N ALA A 27 -5.99 7.39 17.81
CA ALA A 27 -5.38 6.51 18.81
C ALA A 27 -4.45 5.47 18.16
N ASP A 28 -4.89 4.80 17.10
CA ASP A 28 -4.10 3.79 16.40
C ASP A 28 -2.83 4.41 15.79
N SER A 29 -2.97 5.58 15.15
CA SER A 29 -1.82 6.26 14.53
C SER A 29 -0.83 6.75 15.59
N LEU A 30 -1.31 7.23 16.74
CA LEU A 30 -0.48 7.70 17.84
C LEU A 30 0.30 6.55 18.47
N GLN A 31 -0.35 5.41 18.72
CA GLN A 31 0.31 4.21 19.23
C GLN A 31 1.43 3.74 18.27
N ALA A 32 1.12 3.61 16.98
CA ALA A 32 2.09 3.22 15.97
C ALA A 32 3.26 4.22 15.86
N TYR A 33 2.97 5.53 15.98
CA TYR A 33 3.99 6.57 15.98
C TYR A 33 4.97 6.43 17.14
N HIS A 34 4.48 6.12 18.35
CA HIS A 34 5.36 5.96 19.51
C HIS A 34 6.27 4.74 19.40
N TYR A 35 5.78 3.61 18.87
CA TYR A 35 6.65 2.48 18.52
C TYR A 35 7.67 2.84 17.43
N LEU A 36 7.26 3.56 16.38
CA LEU A 36 8.17 4.04 15.34
C LEU A 36 9.22 5.00 15.90
N ARG A 37 8.83 5.87 16.83
CA ARG A 37 9.74 6.82 17.48
C ARG A 37 10.75 6.08 18.33
N ALA A 38 10.31 5.15 19.17
CA ALA A 38 11.18 4.31 19.98
C ALA A 38 12.15 3.50 19.09
N ALA A 39 11.67 2.97 17.97
CA ALA A 39 12.49 2.30 16.97
C ALA A 39 13.55 3.24 16.38
N ALA A 40 13.18 4.43 15.90
CA ALA A 40 14.09 5.39 15.28
C ALA A 40 15.19 5.88 16.25
N THR A 41 14.85 6.10 17.51
CA THR A 41 15.79 6.58 18.54
C THR A 41 16.50 5.45 19.29
N GLN A 42 16.24 4.19 18.94
CA GLN A 42 16.75 3.01 19.63
C GLN A 42 16.46 3.04 21.15
N ALA A 43 15.29 3.57 21.53
CA ALA A 43 14.86 3.71 22.92
C ALA A 43 14.18 2.42 23.42
N TYR A 44 14.87 1.29 23.27
CA TYR A 44 14.43 -0.02 23.68
C TYR A 44 15.62 -0.91 24.08
N ASP A 45 15.33 -2.03 24.73
CA ASP A 45 16.29 -3.08 25.05
C ASP A 45 15.88 -4.38 24.37
N GLU A 46 16.85 -5.02 23.71
CA GLU A 46 16.69 -6.36 23.14
C GLU A 46 17.05 -7.40 24.20
N VAL A 47 16.05 -8.17 24.63
CA VAL A 47 16.19 -9.21 25.65
C VAL A 47 15.98 -10.57 24.99
N PRO A 48 16.99 -11.46 24.93
CA PRO A 48 16.80 -12.81 24.43
C PRO A 48 15.68 -13.53 25.19
N TYR A 49 14.76 -14.17 24.47
CA TYR A 49 13.63 -14.87 25.10
C TYR A 49 14.11 -16.02 26.01
N SER A 50 15.13 -16.74 25.55
CA SER A 50 15.86 -17.75 26.31
C SER A 50 17.27 -17.91 25.73
N GLU A 51 18.19 -18.48 26.51
CA GLU A 51 19.55 -18.76 26.05
C GLU A 51 19.52 -19.64 24.78
N GLY A 52 20.26 -19.23 23.74
CA GLY A 52 20.30 -19.91 22.44
C GLY A 52 19.07 -19.75 21.54
N SER A 53 18.03 -19.01 21.96
CA SER A 53 16.86 -18.74 21.13
C SER A 53 17.16 -17.67 20.06
N SER A 54 16.62 -17.87 18.86
CA SER A 54 16.56 -16.83 17.81
C SER A 54 15.42 -15.83 18.02
N ARG A 55 14.75 -15.89 19.18
CA ARG A 55 13.66 -14.99 19.54
C ARG A 55 14.11 -13.96 20.55
N THR A 56 13.68 -12.73 20.30
CA THR A 56 14.01 -11.54 21.06
C THR A 56 12.72 -10.89 21.56
N ASN A 57 12.76 -10.41 22.79
CA ASN A 57 11.75 -9.50 23.34
C ASN A 57 12.30 -8.07 23.27
N PHE A 58 11.43 -7.10 23.06
CA PHE A 58 11.76 -5.69 23.09
C PHE A 58 11.11 -5.07 24.32
N SER A 59 11.93 -4.57 25.26
CA SER A 59 11.46 -3.74 26.37
C SER A 59 11.58 -2.27 26.00
N PHE A 60 10.58 -1.46 26.33
CA PHE A 60 10.54 -0.03 26.04
C PHE A 60 10.73 0.83 27.29
N ASP A 61 11.35 0.30 28.36
CA ASP A 61 11.57 1.03 29.62
C ASP A 61 12.37 2.34 29.44
N LYS A 62 13.19 2.43 28.39
CA LYS A 62 13.95 3.62 28.01
C LYS A 62 13.09 4.70 27.32
N TYR A 63 11.92 4.34 26.80
CA TYR A 63 11.02 5.23 26.09
C TYR A 63 10.00 5.84 27.05
N THR A 64 10.07 7.16 27.26
CA THR A 64 9.29 7.83 28.31
C THR A 64 8.16 8.72 27.77
N ASP A 65 8.14 9.02 26.48
CA ASP A 65 7.14 9.92 25.88
C ASP A 65 5.72 9.33 25.90
N HIS A 66 5.62 7.99 25.84
CA HIS A 66 4.35 7.26 25.84
C HIS A 66 4.56 5.83 26.36
N PRO A 67 3.65 5.28 27.17
CA PRO A 67 3.74 3.90 27.61
C PRO A 67 3.61 2.96 26.41
N LEU A 68 4.57 2.06 26.23
CA LEU A 68 4.55 1.04 25.19
C LEU A 68 4.54 -0.34 25.83
N GLU A 69 3.72 -1.24 25.29
CA GLU A 69 3.73 -2.63 25.72
C GLU A 69 5.00 -3.31 25.16
N PRO A 70 5.69 -4.16 25.96
CA PRO A 70 6.80 -4.95 25.47
C PRO A 70 6.37 -5.86 24.32
N LEU A 71 7.20 -5.95 23.29
CA LEU A 71 6.98 -6.92 22.22
C LEU A 71 7.68 -8.21 22.57
N VAL A 72 6.96 -9.33 22.58
CA VAL A 72 7.47 -10.60 23.07
C VAL A 72 7.56 -11.63 21.96
N TYR A 73 8.53 -12.54 22.07
CA TYR A 73 8.63 -13.73 21.24
C TYR A 73 8.84 -13.44 19.73
N LEU A 74 9.41 -12.28 19.38
CA LEU A 74 9.70 -11.90 18.00
C LEU A 74 10.91 -12.65 17.46
N LYS A 75 10.78 -13.24 16.26
CA LYS A 75 11.87 -13.94 15.60
C LYS A 75 12.66 -12.95 14.73
N ILE A 76 13.70 -12.37 15.31
CA ILE A 76 14.55 -11.38 14.65
C ILE A 76 15.61 -12.06 13.79
N HIS A 77 15.69 -11.61 12.55
CA HIS A 77 16.67 -12.04 11.57
C HIS A 77 17.32 -10.79 11.01
N LEU A 78 18.58 -10.56 11.38
CA LEU A 78 19.41 -9.54 10.76
C LEU A 78 19.65 -9.95 9.30
N PRO A 79 19.13 -9.19 8.31
CA PRO A 79 19.45 -9.43 6.92
C PRO A 79 20.97 -9.29 6.74
N SER A 80 21.61 -10.37 6.29
CA SER A 80 23.05 -10.42 6.07
C SER A 80 23.42 -10.09 4.63
N THR A 81 22.44 -10.08 3.73
CA THR A 81 22.61 -9.81 2.30
C THR A 81 21.54 -8.87 1.76
N PRO A 82 21.82 -8.15 0.66
CA PRO A 82 20.81 -7.32 -0.02
C PRO A 82 19.56 -8.10 -0.42
N ASP A 83 19.70 -9.36 -0.84
CA ASP A 83 18.57 -10.21 -1.25
C ASP A 83 17.64 -10.53 -0.06
N GLU A 84 18.21 -10.77 1.13
CA GLU A 84 17.43 -10.99 2.35
C GLU A 84 16.69 -9.71 2.77
N LEU A 85 17.31 -8.54 2.61
CA LEU A 85 16.67 -7.25 2.88
C LEU A 85 15.51 -7.01 1.90
N GLU A 86 15.75 -7.27 0.61
CA GLU A 86 14.76 -7.14 -0.45
C GLU A 86 13.54 -8.04 -0.20
N PHE A 87 13.72 -9.24 0.36
CA PHE A 87 12.61 -10.11 0.75
C PHE A 87 11.64 -9.43 1.72
N TYR A 88 12.13 -8.75 2.76
CA TYR A 88 11.29 -8.01 3.71
C TYR A 88 10.64 -6.79 3.08
N VAL A 89 11.40 -6.02 2.29
CA VAL A 89 10.89 -4.86 1.56
C VAL A 89 9.75 -5.25 0.62
N ASN A 90 9.92 -6.35 -0.12
CA ASN A 90 8.90 -6.87 -1.02
C ASN A 90 7.67 -7.40 -0.27
N GLY A 91 7.85 -7.96 0.92
CA GLY A 91 6.74 -8.32 1.81
C GLY A 91 5.83 -7.13 2.13
N PHE A 92 6.41 -5.96 2.43
CA PHE A 92 5.63 -4.74 2.65
C PHE A 92 5.00 -4.18 1.37
N ARG A 93 5.75 -4.18 0.26
CA ARG A 93 5.27 -3.63 -1.02
C ARG A 93 4.15 -4.45 -1.65
N GLY A 94 4.12 -5.76 -1.41
CA GLY A 94 3.08 -6.67 -1.90
C GLY A 94 1.74 -6.53 -1.16
N VAL A 95 1.74 -5.98 0.05
CA VAL A 95 0.53 -5.81 0.87
C VAL A 95 0.00 -4.39 0.68
N TRP A 96 -1.19 -4.26 0.08
CA TRP A 96 -1.77 -2.95 -0.25
C TRP A 96 -2.03 -2.10 0.99
N GLU A 97 -2.35 -2.72 2.12
CA GLU A 97 -2.54 -2.05 3.41
C GLU A 97 -1.26 -1.34 3.87
N ASN A 98 -0.13 -2.01 3.74
CA ASN A 98 1.18 -1.50 4.13
C ASN A 98 1.63 -0.38 3.18
N ARG A 99 1.38 -0.54 1.88
CA ARG A 99 1.65 0.52 0.88
C ARG A 99 0.86 1.80 1.18
N GLU A 100 -0.47 1.67 1.33
CA GLU A 100 -1.34 2.84 1.56
C GLU A 100 -1.16 3.45 2.95
N GLY A 101 -0.95 2.60 3.96
CA GLY A 101 -0.74 3.04 5.33
C GLY A 101 0.68 3.53 5.62
N GLY A 102 1.62 3.29 4.71
CA GLY A 102 3.01 3.66 4.88
C GLY A 102 3.65 3.02 6.12
N ILE A 103 4.74 3.65 6.59
CA ILE A 103 5.55 3.12 7.68
C ILE A 103 4.76 2.88 8.97
N LEU A 104 3.78 3.73 9.31
CA LEU A 104 2.96 3.57 10.52
C LEU A 104 2.10 2.31 10.49
N CYS A 105 1.53 1.94 9.34
CA CYS A 105 0.78 0.69 9.21
C CYS A 105 1.70 -0.53 9.35
N CYS A 106 2.93 -0.42 8.85
CA CYS A 106 3.91 -1.50 8.91
C CYS A 106 4.40 -1.79 10.34
N VAL A 107 4.34 -0.82 11.26
CA VAL A 107 4.69 -1.03 12.68
C VAL A 107 3.87 -2.16 13.31
N ALA A 108 2.61 -2.32 12.88
CA ALA A 108 1.74 -3.39 13.38
C ALA A 108 2.12 -4.78 12.86
N ASP A 109 2.89 -4.86 11.77
CA ASP A 109 3.46 -6.12 11.28
C ASP A 109 4.83 -6.33 11.94
N GLU A 110 4.76 -6.66 13.24
CA GLU A 110 5.87 -6.59 14.19
C GLU A 110 7.15 -7.25 13.63
N ARG A 111 7.09 -8.53 13.23
CA ARG A 111 8.30 -9.27 12.84
C ARG A 111 9.04 -8.66 11.63
N PRO A 112 8.42 -8.49 10.45
CA PRO A 112 9.15 -7.92 9.31
C PRO A 112 9.57 -6.47 9.57
N PHE A 113 8.79 -5.69 10.32
CA PHE A 113 9.14 -4.31 10.63
C PHE A 113 10.39 -4.24 11.51
N TRP A 114 10.41 -5.00 12.60
CA TRP A 114 11.55 -5.03 13.52
C TRP A 114 12.81 -5.63 12.90
N ASN A 115 12.69 -6.52 11.90
CA ASN A 115 13.85 -6.96 11.11
C ASN A 115 14.46 -5.82 10.28
N LEU A 116 13.62 -4.97 9.66
CA LEU A 116 14.10 -3.79 8.93
C LEU A 116 14.71 -2.74 9.87
N ILE A 117 14.10 -2.51 11.04
CA ILE A 117 14.64 -1.60 12.06
C ILE A 117 15.99 -2.11 12.58
N SER A 118 16.09 -3.41 12.87
CA SER A 118 17.34 -4.03 13.30
C SER A 118 18.42 -3.89 12.20
N ASN A 119 18.07 -4.10 10.93
CA ASN A 119 18.98 -3.82 9.82
C ASN A 119 19.43 -2.34 9.79
N TYR A 120 18.50 -1.40 9.91
CA TYR A 120 18.80 0.04 9.90
C TYR A 120 19.77 0.47 11.02
N HIS A 121 19.79 -0.18 12.17
CA HIS A 121 20.73 0.16 13.25
C HIS A 121 22.04 -0.63 13.25
N HIS A 122 22.07 -1.81 12.63
CA HIS A 122 23.23 -2.71 12.67
C HIS A 122 24.00 -2.82 11.35
N ALA A 123 23.37 -2.51 10.21
CA ALA A 123 24.04 -2.54 8.92
C ALA A 123 24.95 -1.30 8.75
N PRO A 124 26.10 -1.42 8.04
CA PRO A 124 27.04 -0.30 7.86
C PRO A 124 26.46 0.92 7.15
N ASP A 125 25.41 0.74 6.36
CA ASP A 125 24.76 1.77 5.55
C ASP A 125 23.53 2.40 6.22
N ASN A 126 23.14 1.92 7.42
CA ASN A 126 21.97 2.35 8.17
C ASN A 126 20.69 2.44 7.30
N THR A 127 20.36 1.37 6.57
CA THR A 127 19.18 1.36 5.69
C THR A 127 18.15 0.32 6.10
N THR A 128 16.88 0.63 5.83
CA THR A 128 15.76 -0.32 5.79
C THR A 128 15.56 -0.93 4.41
N GLY A 129 16.35 -0.52 3.39
CA GLY A 129 16.09 -0.82 1.99
C GLY A 129 14.98 0.02 1.36
N ILE A 130 14.37 0.94 2.13
CA ILE A 130 13.34 1.86 1.67
C ILE A 130 13.79 3.29 2.00
N ALA A 131 14.40 3.98 1.02
CA ALA A 131 15.01 5.29 1.23
C ALA A 131 14.07 6.35 1.86
N SER A 132 12.76 6.29 1.56
CA SER A 132 11.80 7.20 2.17
C SER A 132 11.55 6.91 3.66
N TRP A 133 11.72 5.67 4.11
CA TRP A 133 11.66 5.29 5.52
C TRP A 133 12.94 5.70 6.23
N ASP A 134 14.10 5.47 5.62
CA ASP A 134 15.40 5.89 6.16
C ASP A 134 15.40 7.40 6.46
N ALA A 135 14.92 8.21 5.51
CA ALA A 135 14.79 9.65 5.69
C ALA A 135 13.82 10.05 6.82
N ILE A 136 12.76 9.27 7.08
CA ILE A 136 11.84 9.50 8.20
C ILE A 136 12.51 9.12 9.52
N LEU A 137 13.17 7.95 9.58
CA LEU A 137 13.89 7.48 10.76
C LEU A 137 15.00 8.47 11.16
N ASP A 138 15.76 8.97 10.18
CA ASP A 138 16.79 9.99 10.40
C ASP A 138 16.20 11.28 10.98
N GLN A 139 15.08 11.77 10.44
CA GLN A 139 14.39 12.96 10.94
C GLN A 139 13.87 12.75 12.36
N LEU A 140 13.28 11.59 12.66
CA LEU A 140 12.80 11.26 14.00
C LEU A 140 13.96 11.13 14.98
N LYS A 141 15.06 10.50 14.59
CA LYS A 141 16.29 10.41 15.38
C LYS A 141 16.88 11.79 15.67
N ALA A 142 16.77 12.74 14.74
CA ALA A 142 17.15 14.14 14.90
C ALA A 142 16.17 14.99 15.73
N GLY A 143 15.04 14.43 16.16
CA GLY A 143 14.09 15.11 17.03
C GLY A 143 12.82 15.63 16.37
N ALA A 144 12.61 15.42 15.06
CA ALA A 144 11.40 15.88 14.36
C ALA A 144 10.10 15.33 14.98
N GLY A 145 8.98 16.02 14.85
CA GLY A 145 7.70 15.56 15.40
C GLY A 145 6.94 14.61 14.46
N PRO A 146 5.68 14.25 14.80
CA PRO A 146 4.84 13.37 13.98
C PRO A 146 4.51 13.94 12.59
N GLU A 147 4.67 15.24 12.36
CA GLU A 147 4.37 15.92 11.10
C GLU A 147 5.24 15.47 9.92
N VAL A 148 6.38 14.82 10.16
CA VAL A 148 7.22 14.26 9.09
C VAL A 148 6.73 12.89 8.62
N VAL A 149 5.88 12.23 9.41
CA VAL A 149 5.41 10.87 9.17
C VAL A 149 4.08 10.89 8.40
N PRO A 150 3.93 10.16 7.28
CA PRO A 150 2.65 10.05 6.57
C PRO A 150 1.52 9.45 7.43
N CYS A 151 0.31 10.01 7.32
CA CYS A 151 -0.87 9.45 7.98
C CYS A 151 -1.27 8.10 7.36
N MET A 152 -1.39 7.05 8.19
CA MET A 152 -1.71 5.69 7.70
C MET A 152 -3.14 5.49 7.19
N PHE A 153 -4.04 6.44 7.43
CA PHE A 153 -5.42 6.38 6.98
C PHE A 153 -5.70 7.27 5.77
N PHE A 154 -4.79 8.19 5.45
CA PHE A 154 -5.07 9.22 4.45
C PHE A 154 -5.26 8.66 3.03
N ALA A 155 -4.48 7.64 2.66
CA ALA A 155 -4.61 6.97 1.38
C ALA A 155 -5.76 5.95 1.34
N ARG A 156 -6.33 5.55 2.49
CA ARG A 156 -7.41 4.56 2.60
C ARG A 156 -8.72 5.07 2.03
N GLU A 157 -9.67 4.16 1.78
CA GLU A 157 -10.98 4.47 1.20
C GLU A 157 -11.75 5.57 1.94
N SER A 158 -11.68 5.53 3.28
CA SER A 158 -12.32 6.52 4.14
C SER A 158 -11.63 7.89 4.13
N GLY A 159 -10.36 7.95 3.73
CA GLY A 159 -9.45 9.04 4.06
C GLY A 159 -9.17 9.13 5.56
N CYS A 160 -8.53 10.23 5.97
CA CYS A 160 -8.28 10.55 7.37
C CYS A 160 -9.51 11.25 7.96
N LEU A 161 -10.09 10.67 9.01
CA LEU A 161 -11.29 11.13 9.69
C LEU A 161 -11.01 11.90 10.99
N ASP A 162 -9.76 11.88 11.46
CA ASP A 162 -9.35 12.68 12.61
C ASP A 162 -9.21 14.15 12.21
N PRO A 163 -10.08 15.06 12.71
CA PRO A 163 -9.99 16.48 12.37
C PRO A 163 -8.73 17.16 12.90
N ARG A 164 -8.00 16.54 13.84
CA ARG A 164 -6.78 17.05 14.46
C ARG A 164 -5.57 16.15 14.22
N CYS A 165 -5.60 15.36 13.14
CA CYS A 165 -4.53 14.46 12.78
C CYS A 165 -3.18 15.21 12.71
N LEU A 166 -2.19 14.68 13.44
CA LEU A 166 -0.86 15.26 13.57
C LEU A 166 0.09 14.87 12.43
N PHE A 167 -0.33 13.92 11.59
CA PHE A 167 0.51 13.27 10.59
C PHE A 167 0.36 13.94 9.21
N ARG A 168 1.36 13.72 8.35
CA ARG A 168 1.42 14.33 7.02
C ARG A 168 0.34 13.79 6.09
N HIS A 169 -0.38 14.71 5.44
CA HIS A 169 -1.38 14.46 4.41
C HIS A 169 -0.89 14.89 3.02
N ASP A 170 0.09 14.17 2.47
CA ASP A 170 0.64 14.48 1.14
C ASP A 170 -0.15 13.79 0.03
N LYS A 171 -1.16 14.48 -0.51
CA LYS A 171 -1.98 13.97 -1.61
C LYS A 171 -1.16 13.66 -2.86
N GLN A 172 -0.14 14.47 -3.15
CA GLN A 172 0.65 14.29 -4.36
C GLN A 172 1.49 13.01 -4.26
N ALA A 173 2.18 12.81 -3.13
CA ALA A 173 2.96 11.60 -2.89
C ALA A 173 2.08 10.34 -2.95
N CYS A 174 0.90 10.36 -2.31
CA CYS A 174 -0.02 9.22 -2.35
C CYS A 174 -0.53 8.90 -3.77
N VAL A 175 -0.80 9.93 -4.59
CA VAL A 175 -1.22 9.75 -5.99
C VAL A 175 -0.07 9.22 -6.84
N GLN A 176 1.15 9.72 -6.63
CA GLN A 176 2.35 9.25 -7.35
C GLN A 176 2.64 7.79 -7.03
N ASP A 177 2.52 7.37 -5.77
CA ASP A 177 2.68 5.97 -5.35
C ASP A 177 1.64 5.07 -6.03
N LEU A 178 0.35 5.48 -6.01
CA LEU A 178 -0.71 4.78 -6.73
C LEU A 178 -0.40 4.66 -8.24
N GLN A 179 0.04 5.76 -8.87
CA GLN A 179 0.37 5.78 -10.29
C GLN A 179 1.54 4.85 -10.60
N TYR A 180 2.59 4.86 -9.78
CA TYR A 180 3.73 3.95 -9.91
C TYR A 180 3.27 2.49 -9.90
N PHE A 181 2.41 2.13 -8.95
CA PHE A 181 1.85 0.77 -8.88
C PHE A 181 0.99 0.41 -10.10
N LEU A 182 0.09 1.30 -10.52
CA LEU A 182 -0.73 1.08 -11.71
C LEU A 182 0.14 0.93 -12.97
N ASN A 183 1.24 1.66 -13.07
CA ASN A 183 2.18 1.56 -14.19
C ASN A 183 2.92 0.22 -14.20
N GLN A 184 3.36 -0.29 -13.05
CA GLN A 184 3.94 -1.64 -12.97
C GLN A 184 2.96 -2.71 -13.47
N GLN A 185 1.68 -2.57 -13.11
CA GLN A 185 0.64 -3.51 -13.53
C GLN A 185 0.32 -3.44 -15.02
N ARG A 186 0.33 -2.24 -15.59
CA ARG A 186 0.28 -2.07 -17.05
C ARG A 186 1.43 -2.79 -17.71
N ALA A 187 2.67 -2.58 -17.24
CA ALA A 187 3.85 -3.22 -17.81
C ALA A 187 3.77 -4.76 -17.74
N ALA A 188 3.33 -5.32 -16.61
CA ALA A 188 3.14 -6.76 -16.46
C ALA A 188 2.06 -7.32 -17.41
N THR A 189 0.95 -6.58 -17.58
CA THR A 189 -0.14 -6.96 -18.48
C THR A 189 0.30 -6.88 -19.95
N GLU A 190 1.07 -5.85 -20.32
CA GLU A 190 1.60 -5.70 -21.68
C GLU A 190 2.58 -6.81 -22.03
N GLU A 191 3.49 -7.16 -21.11
CA GLU A 191 4.44 -8.25 -21.35
C GLU A 191 3.73 -9.58 -21.54
N HIS A 192 2.69 -9.85 -20.75
CA HIS A 192 1.82 -11.00 -20.98
C HIS A 192 1.16 -10.97 -22.36
N ALA A 193 0.58 -9.82 -22.76
CA ALA A 193 -0.03 -9.69 -24.09
C ALA A 193 0.97 -9.96 -25.22
N ARG A 194 2.24 -9.54 -25.07
CA ARG A 194 3.32 -9.87 -26.02
C ARG A 194 3.63 -11.36 -26.06
N ARG A 195 3.72 -12.03 -24.90
CA ARG A 195 3.92 -13.50 -24.83
C ARG A 195 2.80 -14.25 -25.56
N VAL A 196 1.54 -13.86 -25.31
CA VAL A 196 0.36 -14.44 -26.00
C VAL A 196 0.44 -14.22 -27.51
N ALA A 197 0.84 -13.02 -27.95
CA ALA A 197 1.01 -12.70 -29.36
C ALA A 197 2.13 -13.53 -30.01
N PHE A 198 3.29 -13.67 -29.35
CA PHE A 198 4.42 -14.44 -29.86
C PHE A 198 4.11 -15.93 -30.04
N HIS A 199 3.45 -16.56 -29.05
CA HIS A 199 3.04 -17.96 -29.16
C HIS A 199 2.03 -18.21 -30.28
N ARG A 200 1.35 -17.17 -30.77
CA ARG A 200 0.45 -17.21 -31.92
C ARG A 200 1.20 -16.69 -33.13
N SER A 201 1.90 -17.57 -33.84
CA SER A 201 2.70 -17.30 -35.03
C SER A 201 1.93 -16.71 -36.24
N HIS A 202 1.24 -15.56 -36.10
CA HIS A 202 0.59 -14.80 -37.17
C HIS A 202 0.75 -13.27 -37.01
N PRO A 203 0.85 -12.52 -38.13
CA PRO A 203 1.46 -11.18 -38.19
C PRO A 203 0.52 -10.00 -37.88
N ALA A 204 -0.65 -10.23 -37.27
CA ALA A 204 -1.68 -9.19 -37.11
C ALA A 204 -1.86 -8.67 -35.68
N VAL A 205 -1.13 -9.20 -34.68
CA VAL A 205 -1.21 -8.64 -33.33
C VAL A 205 -0.25 -7.47 -33.26
N HIS A 206 -0.75 -6.28 -33.60
CA HIS A 206 -0.02 -5.03 -33.35
C HIS A 206 0.40 -5.02 -31.88
N PRO A 207 1.71 -5.06 -31.56
CA PRO A 207 2.15 -4.87 -30.19
C PRO A 207 1.57 -3.52 -29.75
N LEU A 208 0.87 -3.54 -28.62
CA LEU A 208 0.23 -2.38 -28.03
C LEU A 208 1.27 -1.25 -27.95
N ARG A 209 1.25 -0.33 -28.92
CA ARG A 209 1.99 0.92 -28.83
C ARG A 209 1.25 1.78 -27.82
N VAL A 210 1.67 1.72 -26.56
CA VAL A 210 1.31 2.73 -25.58
C VAL A 210 2.56 3.56 -25.31
N ILE A 211 2.68 4.63 -26.11
CA ILE A 211 3.64 5.71 -25.90
C ILE A 211 3.03 6.63 -24.83
N LEU A 212 3.60 6.60 -23.62
CA LEU A 212 3.97 7.71 -22.71
C LEU A 212 3.68 7.43 -21.21
N PRO A 213 4.59 7.87 -20.31
CA PRO A 213 4.31 8.00 -18.88
C PRO A 213 3.11 8.93 -18.67
N TYR A 214 2.15 8.45 -17.89
CA TYR A 214 0.81 9.00 -17.75
C TYR A 214 0.76 10.18 -16.75
N ILE A 215 0.15 11.31 -17.18
CA ILE A 215 -0.18 12.50 -16.35
C ILE A 215 -1.70 12.81 -16.46
N GLY A 216 -2.59 11.80 -16.44
CA GLY A 216 -4.03 12.01 -16.63
C GLY A 216 -4.85 11.90 -15.34
N GLY A 217 -5.84 12.78 -15.13
CA GLY A 217 -6.82 12.65 -14.04
C GLY A 217 -7.78 11.45 -14.22
N ASP A 218 -8.96 11.51 -13.59
CA ASP A 218 -9.96 10.42 -13.52
C ASP A 218 -10.32 9.77 -14.87
N ALA A 219 -10.30 10.55 -15.96
CA ALA A 219 -10.67 10.08 -17.30
C ALA A 219 -9.75 8.99 -17.87
N GLY A 220 -8.45 9.01 -17.55
CA GLY A 220 -7.56 7.94 -18.02
C GLY A 220 -7.60 6.71 -17.13
N ILE A 221 -7.85 6.86 -15.82
CA ILE A 221 -8.16 5.72 -14.95
C ILE A 221 -9.34 4.92 -15.50
N ARG A 222 -10.43 5.61 -15.89
CA ARG A 222 -11.59 4.95 -16.52
C ARG A 222 -11.19 4.18 -17.79
N ARG A 223 -10.39 4.79 -18.67
CA ARG A 223 -9.90 4.13 -19.89
C ARG A 223 -9.07 2.89 -19.60
N ASP A 224 -8.18 2.95 -18.60
CA ASP A 224 -7.33 1.81 -18.22
C ASP A 224 -8.18 0.65 -17.68
N LEU A 225 -9.14 0.94 -16.80
CA LEU A 225 -10.05 -0.08 -16.26
C LEU A 225 -10.89 -0.74 -17.36
N THR A 226 -11.41 0.04 -18.31
CA THR A 226 -12.12 -0.52 -19.49
C THR A 226 -11.22 -1.43 -20.32
N ARG A 227 -9.93 -1.09 -20.45
CA ARG A 227 -8.97 -1.91 -21.21
C ARG A 227 -8.64 -3.22 -20.50
N MET A 228 -8.48 -3.20 -19.18
CA MET A 228 -8.25 -4.42 -18.38
C MET A 228 -9.41 -5.43 -18.52
N GLN A 229 -10.63 -4.96 -18.81
CA GLN A 229 -11.80 -5.80 -19.02
C GLN A 229 -11.86 -6.51 -20.39
N GLN A 230 -10.89 -6.29 -21.28
CA GLN A 230 -10.89 -6.88 -22.63
C GLN A 230 -10.12 -8.21 -22.73
N TYR A 231 -9.40 -8.60 -21.69
CA TYR A 231 -8.51 -9.76 -21.71
C TYR A 231 -8.69 -10.61 -20.46
N CYS A 232 -8.28 -11.89 -20.53
CA CYS A 232 -8.11 -12.69 -19.34
C CYS A 232 -6.95 -12.12 -18.51
N ASN A 233 -7.17 -11.88 -17.22
CA ASN A 233 -6.17 -11.33 -16.32
C ASN A 233 -5.07 -12.32 -15.94
N ASN A 234 -5.29 -13.63 -16.13
CA ASN A 234 -4.27 -14.65 -15.87
C ASN A 234 -3.13 -14.56 -16.89
N LEU A 235 -1.94 -14.18 -16.42
CA LEU A 235 -0.75 -13.96 -17.24
C LEU A 235 -0.14 -15.24 -17.85
N GLU A 236 -0.70 -16.41 -17.54
CA GLU A 236 -0.33 -17.67 -18.20
C GLU A 236 -1.44 -18.16 -19.16
N CYS A 237 -2.55 -17.43 -19.28
CA CYS A 237 -3.64 -17.78 -20.17
C CYS A 237 -3.30 -17.41 -21.62
N LEU A 238 -3.05 -18.41 -22.46
CA LEU A 238 -2.80 -18.22 -23.89
C LEU A 238 -4.08 -18.28 -24.76
N ALA A 239 -5.24 -18.37 -24.11
CA ALA A 239 -6.54 -18.54 -24.75
C ALA A 239 -7.08 -17.23 -25.38
N GLY A 240 -6.29 -16.50 -26.15
CA GLY A 240 -6.78 -15.56 -27.18
C GLY A 240 -7.60 -14.33 -26.80
N GLN A 241 -8.10 -13.66 -27.85
CA GLN A 241 -8.98 -12.50 -27.74
C GLN A 241 -10.38 -12.96 -27.36
N TRP A 242 -10.89 -12.43 -26.26
CA TRP A 242 -12.25 -12.61 -25.81
C TRP A 242 -13.02 -11.33 -26.07
N THR A 243 -14.29 -11.44 -26.42
CA THR A 243 -15.21 -10.32 -26.23
C THR A 243 -15.44 -10.14 -24.73
N PRO A 244 -15.64 -8.92 -24.19
CA PRO A 244 -15.85 -8.71 -22.76
C PRO A 244 -17.00 -9.54 -22.16
N SER A 245 -18.00 -9.91 -22.96
CA SER A 245 -19.12 -10.78 -22.60
C SER A 245 -18.75 -12.26 -22.40
N GLN A 246 -17.59 -12.68 -22.90
CA GLN A 246 -17.09 -14.05 -22.75
C GLN A 246 -16.15 -14.21 -21.54
N LEU A 247 -15.96 -13.14 -20.76
CA LEU A 247 -15.09 -13.17 -19.59
C LEU A 247 -15.90 -12.91 -18.32
N ASP A 248 -15.75 -13.81 -17.37
CA ASP A 248 -16.33 -13.70 -16.05
C ASP A 248 -15.57 -12.64 -15.24
N PRO A 249 -16.27 -11.65 -14.65
CA PRO A 249 -15.63 -10.68 -13.78
C PRO A 249 -15.24 -11.33 -12.45
N CYS A 250 -14.16 -10.86 -11.84
CA CYS A 250 -13.86 -11.18 -10.45
C CYS A 250 -15.04 -10.75 -9.56
N PRO A 251 -15.58 -11.63 -8.70
CA PRO A 251 -16.76 -11.35 -7.89
C PRO A 251 -16.53 -10.27 -6.83
N TYR A 252 -15.27 -9.95 -6.52
CA TYR A 252 -14.91 -8.95 -5.51
C TYR A 252 -14.71 -7.56 -6.12
N CYS A 253 -13.77 -7.41 -7.06
CA CYS A 253 -13.45 -6.10 -7.64
C CYS A 253 -14.31 -5.73 -8.85
N ASN A 254 -14.88 -6.71 -9.55
CA ASN A 254 -15.63 -6.53 -10.80
C ASN A 254 -14.86 -5.78 -11.92
N ILE A 255 -13.53 -5.68 -11.80
CA ILE A 255 -12.64 -5.05 -12.78
C ILE A 255 -11.87 -6.11 -13.56
N SER A 256 -11.10 -6.95 -12.86
CA SER A 256 -10.37 -8.05 -13.49
C SER A 256 -11.34 -9.07 -14.06
N ARG A 257 -11.00 -9.63 -15.23
CA ARG A 257 -11.85 -10.58 -15.94
C ARG A 257 -11.09 -11.84 -16.30
N TYR A 258 -11.78 -12.98 -16.32
CA TYR A 258 -11.18 -14.29 -16.53
C TYR A 258 -12.04 -15.11 -17.48
N CYS A 259 -11.40 -15.92 -18.34
CA CYS A 259 -12.16 -16.80 -19.24
C CYS A 259 -12.73 -18.03 -18.51
N THR A 260 -12.12 -18.42 -17.40
CA THR A 260 -12.57 -19.54 -16.56
C THR A 260 -12.25 -19.26 -15.09
N ARG A 261 -12.96 -19.93 -14.20
CA ARG A 261 -12.66 -19.94 -12.75
C ARG A 261 -11.24 -20.46 -12.46
N ASP A 262 -10.76 -21.43 -13.23
CA ASP A 262 -9.41 -21.97 -13.05
C ASP A 262 -8.34 -20.92 -13.36
N CYS A 263 -8.55 -20.09 -14.39
CA CYS A 263 -7.67 -18.95 -14.67
C CYS A 263 -7.68 -17.93 -13.54
N GLN A 264 -8.85 -17.66 -12.95
CA GLN A 264 -8.95 -16.77 -11.79
C GLN A 264 -8.17 -17.32 -10.58
N LEU A 265 -8.33 -18.61 -10.28
CA LEU A 265 -7.63 -19.25 -9.16
C LEU A 265 -6.11 -19.29 -9.38
N ALA A 266 -5.67 -19.57 -10.61
CA ALA A 266 -4.26 -19.55 -10.99
C ALA A 266 -3.64 -18.15 -10.85
N ASP A 267 -4.39 -17.09 -11.18
CA ASP A 267 -3.94 -15.70 -11.05
C ASP A 267 -4.14 -15.12 -9.64
N TRP A 268 -4.82 -15.84 -8.73
CA TRP A 268 -5.30 -15.28 -7.46
C TRP A 268 -4.19 -14.75 -6.56
N SER A 269 -3.03 -15.43 -6.51
CA SER A 269 -1.89 -15.00 -5.70
C SER A 269 -1.43 -13.58 -6.04
N ARG A 270 -1.41 -13.24 -7.33
CA ARG A 270 -1.08 -11.91 -7.86
C ARG A 270 -2.27 -10.96 -7.81
N HIS A 271 -3.46 -11.43 -8.20
CA HIS A 271 -4.65 -10.59 -8.28
C HIS A 271 -5.14 -10.11 -6.92
N ARG A 272 -5.10 -10.95 -5.88
CA ARG A 272 -5.63 -10.61 -4.54
C ARG A 272 -5.07 -9.31 -3.98
N GLU A 273 -3.78 -9.05 -4.24
CA GLU A 273 -3.07 -7.84 -3.80
C GLU A 273 -3.64 -6.57 -4.46
N MET A 274 -4.13 -6.71 -5.69
CA MET A 274 -4.76 -5.63 -6.45
C MET A 274 -6.27 -5.58 -6.28
N CYS A 275 -6.90 -6.70 -5.94
CA CYS A 275 -8.34 -6.86 -5.99
C CYS A 275 -9.02 -5.78 -5.15
N HIS A 276 -8.52 -5.53 -3.94
CA HIS A 276 -9.01 -4.48 -3.05
C HIS A 276 -8.81 -3.07 -3.62
N LEU A 277 -7.64 -2.79 -4.20
CA LEU A 277 -7.38 -1.50 -4.83
C LEU A 277 -8.35 -1.25 -5.99
N LEU A 278 -8.52 -2.23 -6.87
CA LEU A 278 -9.42 -2.14 -8.02
C LEU A 278 -10.88 -2.02 -7.58
N GLN A 279 -11.29 -2.76 -6.54
CA GLN A 279 -12.61 -2.64 -5.93
C GLN A 279 -12.85 -1.22 -5.44
N SER A 280 -11.86 -0.64 -4.77
CA SER A 280 -11.92 0.72 -4.28
C SER A 280 -12.07 1.75 -5.39
N MET A 281 -11.26 1.62 -6.44
CA MET A 281 -11.32 2.48 -7.62
C MET A 281 -12.69 2.37 -8.31
N ALA A 282 -13.22 1.16 -8.44
CA ALA A 282 -14.55 0.91 -8.98
C ALA A 282 -15.65 1.58 -8.13
N ASN A 283 -15.57 1.47 -6.80
CA ASN A 283 -16.50 2.10 -5.88
C ASN A 283 -16.41 3.63 -5.95
N GLN A 284 -15.21 4.17 -6.07
CA GLN A 284 -14.97 5.60 -6.20
C GLN A 284 -15.55 6.15 -7.52
N ILE A 285 -15.37 5.45 -8.64
CA ILE A 285 -15.98 5.82 -9.93
C ILE A 285 -17.51 5.80 -9.84
N LYS A 286 -18.10 4.72 -9.29
CA LYS A 286 -19.55 4.62 -9.09
C LYS A 286 -20.09 5.76 -8.23
N TYR A 287 -19.36 6.11 -7.16
CA TYR A 287 -19.73 7.22 -6.29
C TYR A 287 -19.79 8.55 -7.04
N TYR A 288 -18.79 8.84 -7.90
CA TYR A 288 -18.78 10.06 -8.72
C TYR A 288 -19.86 10.08 -9.80
N ASP A 289 -20.19 8.93 -10.40
CA ASP A 289 -21.28 8.84 -11.38
C ASP A 289 -22.65 9.11 -10.74
N ILE A 290 -22.85 8.74 -9.47
CA ILE A 290 -24.13 8.96 -8.74
C ILE A 290 -24.31 10.42 -8.33
N ILE A 291 -23.28 11.06 -7.78
CA ILE A 291 -23.40 12.42 -7.23
C ILE A 291 -23.34 13.52 -8.29
N GLY A 292 -23.05 13.15 -9.55
CA GLY A 292 -22.68 14.07 -10.60
C GLY A 292 -21.28 14.66 -10.32
N HIS A 293 -20.42 14.72 -11.34
CA HIS A 293 -19.21 15.52 -11.20
C HIS A 293 -19.65 16.95 -10.85
N PRO A 294 -19.25 17.54 -9.69
CA PRO A 294 -19.40 18.98 -9.52
C PRO A 294 -18.63 19.57 -10.70
N SER A 295 -19.36 20.20 -11.62
CA SER A 295 -18.75 20.90 -12.73
C SER A 295 -17.79 21.88 -12.09
N VAL A 296 -16.48 21.60 -12.25
CA VAL A 296 -15.45 22.57 -11.91
C VAL A 296 -15.62 23.65 -12.97
N SER A 297 -16.53 24.59 -12.71
CA SER A 297 -16.54 25.86 -13.41
C SER A 297 -15.22 26.51 -13.08
N GLY A 298 -14.25 26.36 -13.99
CA GLY A 298 -12.98 27.06 -13.90
C GLY A 298 -13.19 28.58 -13.92
N PRO A 299 -12.29 29.35 -13.31
CA PRO A 299 -12.28 30.80 -13.44
C PRO A 299 -12.09 31.25 -14.89
#